data_AF-A0A3D1ZGC0-F1
#
_entry.id   AF-A0A3D1ZGC0-F1
#
_cell.length_a   1.000
_cell.length_b   1.000
_cell.length_c   1.000
_cell.angle_alpha   90.00
_cell.angle_beta   90.00
_cell.angle_gamma   90.00
#
_symmetry.space_group_name_H-M   'P 1'
#
loop_
_entity.id
_entity.type
_entity.pdbx_description
1 polymer ?
#
loop_
_entity_poly.entity_id
_entity_poly.type
_entity_poly.pdbx_seq_one_letter_code
_entity_poly.pdbx_strand_id
1 'polypeptide(L)'
;MPKFLGDLDTETTFAPNVICGDIDSRLIVTEEIANAESLVEPILGGDSDKAEQSLISFARFLGKMHATTAGKSQDFERHLSHVGEPGPNYGEYRRLILANLKSVLDHLELSPTPSFHDEVEPVLDAMLNTGPFLSFVHGDPCPDNVLISGSGIRLIDFENAGFKHALI
;
A
#
# COMPACT_ATOMS: atom_id res chain seq x y z
N MET A 1 20.48 3.69 -3.41
CA MET A 1 19.13 3.11 -3.47
C MET A 1 18.17 4.17 -3.96
N PRO A 2 17.43 3.92 -5.03
CA PRO A 2 16.38 4.83 -5.49
C PRO A 2 15.26 4.92 -4.44
N LYS A 3 14.73 6.13 -4.16
CA LYS A 3 13.74 6.38 -3.10
C LYS A 3 12.53 7.13 -3.66
N PHE A 4 11.66 6.45 -4.42
CA PHE A 4 10.50 7.08 -5.06
C PHE A 4 9.70 8.03 -4.14
N LEU A 5 9.34 7.61 -2.93
CA LEU A 5 8.60 8.46 -1.98
C LEU A 5 9.43 9.60 -1.38
N GLY A 6 10.73 9.38 -1.18
CA GLY A 6 11.64 10.39 -0.63
C GLY A 6 12.03 11.47 -1.65
N ASP A 7 11.88 11.17 -2.93
CA ASP A 7 12.22 12.05 -4.06
C ASP A 7 10.99 12.87 -4.55
N LEU A 8 9.84 12.75 -3.87
CA LEU A 8 8.64 13.52 -4.18
C LEU A 8 8.83 15.00 -3.78
N ASP A 9 8.50 15.92 -4.69
CA ASP A 9 8.37 17.35 -4.38
C ASP A 9 7.08 17.60 -3.56
N THR A 10 7.19 17.39 -2.25
CA THR A 10 6.10 17.56 -1.27
C THR A 10 6.66 17.85 0.12
N GLU A 11 5.93 18.64 0.90
CA GLU A 11 6.27 18.89 2.31
C GLU A 11 5.97 17.68 3.23
N THR A 12 5.33 16.62 2.71
CA THR A 12 4.92 15.46 3.50
C THR A 12 5.83 14.27 3.30
N THR A 13 6.48 13.84 4.37
CA THR A 13 7.23 12.60 4.40
C THR A 13 6.30 11.43 4.72
N PHE A 14 6.09 10.54 3.75
CA PHE A 14 5.13 9.43 3.87
C PHE A 14 5.68 8.19 4.60
N ALA A 15 6.98 7.97 4.52
CA ALA A 15 7.67 6.77 5.02
C ALA A 15 8.99 7.18 5.70
N PRO A 16 9.57 6.31 6.55
CA PRO A 16 10.92 6.50 7.05
C PRO A 16 11.93 6.72 5.92
N ASN A 17 12.80 7.72 6.06
CA ASN A 17 13.97 7.89 5.21
C ASN A 17 14.83 6.62 5.19
N VAL A 18 15.08 6.08 3.99
CA VAL A 18 16.02 4.95 3.83
C VAL A 18 17.45 5.46 3.99
N ILE A 19 18.21 4.93 4.94
CA ILE A 19 19.63 5.31 5.16
C ILE A 19 20.52 4.54 4.17
N CYS A 20 20.36 3.22 4.16
CA CYS A 20 21.04 2.31 3.23
C CYS A 20 20.28 0.99 3.13
N GLY A 21 20.76 0.09 2.28
CA GLY A 21 20.29 -1.28 2.23
C GLY A 21 21.13 -2.11 1.27
N ASP A 22 20.92 -3.41 1.31
CA ASP A 22 21.62 -4.42 0.51
C ASP A 22 20.62 -5.45 -0.01
N ILE A 23 20.58 -5.64 -1.33
CA ILE A 23 19.64 -6.54 -2.00
C ILE A 23 20.03 -7.99 -1.74
N ASP A 24 21.33 -8.31 -1.77
CA ASP A 24 21.84 -9.68 -1.63
C ASP A 24 21.54 -10.21 -0.22
N SER A 25 21.73 -9.38 0.80
CA SER A 25 21.38 -9.71 2.20
C SER A 25 19.91 -9.45 2.55
N ARG A 26 19.10 -8.90 1.63
CA ARG A 26 17.69 -8.48 1.86
C ARG A 26 17.54 -7.59 3.10
N LEU A 27 18.46 -6.63 3.26
CA LEU A 27 18.53 -5.74 4.42
C LEU A 27 18.18 -4.30 4.00
N ILE A 28 17.37 -3.63 4.80
CA ILE A 28 17.14 -2.19 4.70
C ILE A 28 17.37 -1.55 6.07
N VAL A 29 18.03 -0.40 6.08
CA VAL A 29 18.23 0.44 7.27
C VAL A 29 17.50 1.75 7.03
N THR A 30 16.58 2.10 7.91
CA THR A 30 15.77 3.31 7.82
C THR A 30 15.99 4.22 9.01
N GLU A 31 15.54 5.47 8.91
CA GLU A 31 15.43 6.34 10.07
C GLU A 31 14.55 5.69 11.15
N GLU A 32 14.87 5.99 12.40
CA GLU A 32 14.02 5.67 13.53
C GLU A 32 12.96 6.76 13.69
N ILE A 33 11.69 6.36 13.86
CA ILE A 33 10.60 7.28 14.19
C ILE A 33 10.45 7.31 15.72
N ALA A 34 11.24 8.17 16.36
CA ALA A 34 11.27 8.27 17.82
C ALA A 34 9.91 8.69 18.41
N ASN A 35 9.55 8.10 19.56
CA ASN A 35 8.30 8.38 20.28
C ASN A 35 7.04 8.17 19.43
N ALA A 36 7.05 7.18 18.53
CA ALA A 36 5.85 6.79 17.79
C ALA A 36 5.04 5.73 18.56
N GLU A 37 3.71 5.85 18.52
CA GLU A 37 2.78 4.76 18.80
C GLU A 37 2.23 4.20 17.48
N SER A 38 1.89 2.92 17.44
CA SER A 38 1.13 2.37 16.30
C SER A 38 -0.32 2.87 16.36
N LEU A 39 -0.98 3.01 15.20
CA LEU A 39 -2.43 3.27 15.12
C LEU A 39 -3.27 2.18 15.82
N VAL A 40 -2.71 0.99 16.09
CA VAL A 40 -3.34 -0.04 16.93
C VAL A 40 -3.72 0.51 18.31
N GLU A 41 -2.84 1.30 18.93
CA GLU A 41 -3.01 1.80 20.31
C GLU A 41 -4.29 2.64 20.48
N PRO A 42 -4.54 3.70 19.68
CA PRO A 42 -5.80 4.43 19.77
C PRO A 42 -7.02 3.63 19.33
N ILE A 43 -6.90 2.68 18.38
CA ILE A 43 -8.05 1.88 17.90
C ILE A 43 -8.53 0.88 18.95
N LEU A 44 -7.61 0.19 19.61
CA LEU A 44 -7.93 -0.84 20.62
C LEU A 44 -8.00 -0.28 22.04
N GLY A 45 -7.71 1.01 22.21
CA GLY A 45 -7.84 1.73 23.47
C GLY A 45 -9.30 1.95 23.89
N GLY A 46 -9.49 2.54 25.08
CA GLY A 46 -10.81 2.83 25.64
C GLY A 46 -11.40 4.21 25.29
N ASP A 47 -10.66 5.03 24.53
CA ASP A 47 -11.05 6.40 24.17
C ASP A 47 -11.57 6.45 22.73
N SER A 48 -12.89 6.49 22.57
CA SER A 48 -13.55 6.50 21.26
C SER A 48 -13.20 7.75 20.43
N ASP A 49 -13.02 8.89 21.09
CA ASP A 49 -12.75 10.16 20.41
C ASP A 49 -11.31 10.15 19.88
N LYS A 50 -10.36 9.61 20.65
CA LYS A 50 -8.98 9.39 20.18
C LYS A 50 -8.95 8.41 19.00
N ALA A 51 -9.72 7.32 19.07
CA ALA A 51 -9.81 6.33 18.00
C ALA A 51 -10.31 6.95 16.68
N GLU A 52 -11.43 7.67 16.74
CA GLU A 52 -12.02 8.35 15.58
C GLU A 52 -11.06 9.37 14.96
N GLN A 53 -10.47 10.24 15.79
CA GLN A 53 -9.53 11.26 15.31
C GLN A 53 -8.30 10.64 14.65
N SER A 54 -7.80 9.52 15.18
CA SER A 54 -6.63 8.82 14.64
C SER A 54 -6.96 8.16 13.29
N LEU A 55 -8.12 7.52 13.17
CA LEU A 55 -8.60 6.93 11.92
C LEU A 55 -8.82 7.99 10.83
N ILE A 56 -9.45 9.12 11.16
CA ILE A 56 -9.66 10.21 10.21
C ILE A 56 -8.30 10.80 9.75
N SER A 57 -7.36 10.98 10.68
CA SER A 57 -6.02 11.49 10.37
C SER A 57 -5.25 10.54 9.46
N PHE A 58 -5.33 9.23 9.72
CA PHE A 58 -4.76 8.19 8.88
C PHE A 58 -5.39 8.17 7.48
N ALA A 59 -6.73 8.20 7.37
CA ALA A 59 -7.41 8.23 6.07
C ALA A 59 -7.04 9.47 5.24
N ARG A 60 -6.93 10.64 5.88
CA ARG A 60 -6.45 11.87 5.22
C ARG A 60 -4.99 11.74 4.76
N PHE A 61 -4.13 11.14 5.57
CA PHE A 61 -2.73 10.91 5.23
C PHE A 61 -2.57 9.98 4.02
N LEU A 62 -3.32 8.87 4.00
CA LEU A 62 -3.32 7.92 2.90
C LEU A 62 -3.87 8.57 1.62
N GLY A 63 -4.98 9.32 1.72
CA GLY A 63 -5.52 10.08 0.60
C GLY A 63 -4.53 11.13 0.06
N LYS A 64 -3.77 11.80 0.94
CA LYS A 64 -2.71 12.73 0.53
C LYS A 64 -1.58 12.01 -0.21
N MET A 65 -1.16 10.83 0.22
CA MET A 65 -0.16 10.01 -0.49
C MET A 65 -0.66 9.62 -1.88
N HIS A 66 -1.89 9.11 -1.99
CA HIS A 66 -2.48 8.73 -3.27
C HIS A 66 -2.56 9.94 -4.22
N ALA A 67 -3.08 11.07 -3.74
CA ALA A 67 -3.19 12.29 -4.54
C ALA A 67 -1.81 12.85 -4.96
N THR A 68 -0.81 12.78 -4.09
CA THR A 68 0.57 13.27 -4.38
C THR A 68 1.28 12.41 -5.42
N THR A 69 0.92 11.13 -5.52
CA THR A 69 1.58 10.15 -6.40
C THR A 69 0.79 9.86 -7.68
N ALA A 70 -0.45 10.31 -7.78
CA ALA A 70 -1.25 10.22 -9.00
C ALA A 70 -0.48 10.81 -10.20
N GLY A 71 -0.42 10.04 -11.31
CA GLY A 71 0.30 10.43 -12.52
C GLY A 71 1.83 10.27 -12.47
N LYS A 72 2.40 9.72 -11.39
CA LYS A 72 3.87 9.53 -11.24
C LYS A 72 4.34 8.09 -11.45
N SER A 73 3.56 7.24 -12.13
CA SER A 73 3.92 5.81 -12.33
C SER A 73 5.22 5.64 -13.10
N GLN A 74 5.46 6.47 -14.13
CA GLN A 74 6.71 6.45 -14.90
C GLN A 74 7.92 6.84 -14.06
N ASP A 75 7.75 7.74 -13.08
CA ASP A 75 8.83 8.10 -12.15
C ASP A 75 9.18 6.87 -11.30
N PHE A 76 8.18 6.20 -10.75
CA PHE A 76 8.39 4.96 -9.97
C PHE A 76 9.03 3.83 -10.78
N GLU A 77 8.59 3.60 -12.02
CA GLU A 77 9.20 2.60 -12.90
C GLU A 77 10.68 2.89 -13.17
N ARG A 78 11.05 4.17 -13.35
CA ARG A 78 12.45 4.58 -13.48
C ARG A 78 13.27 4.30 -12.21
N HIS A 79 12.67 4.37 -11.04
CA HIS A 79 13.34 3.99 -9.79
C HIS A 79 13.50 2.47 -9.69
N LEU A 80 12.46 1.69 -10.03
CA LEU A 80 12.49 0.23 -9.95
C LEU A 80 13.46 -0.44 -10.92
N SER A 81 13.63 0.10 -12.12
CA SER A 81 14.52 -0.49 -13.15
C SER A 81 15.99 -0.60 -12.71
N HIS A 82 16.38 0.09 -11.64
CA HIS A 82 17.70 0.03 -11.05
C HIS A 82 17.82 -0.98 -9.89
N VAL A 83 16.72 -1.62 -9.49
CA VAL A 83 16.64 -2.51 -8.30
C VAL A 83 16.29 -3.94 -8.69
N GLY A 84 15.51 -4.14 -9.75
CA GLY A 84 15.14 -5.48 -10.21
C GLY A 84 14.21 -5.49 -11.43
N GLU A 85 13.73 -6.68 -11.75
CA GLU A 85 12.76 -6.88 -12.83
C GLU A 85 11.40 -6.22 -12.49
N PRO A 86 10.67 -5.74 -13.50
CA PRO A 86 9.29 -5.28 -13.32
C PRO A 86 8.43 -6.38 -12.69
N GLY A 87 7.48 -5.97 -11.84
CA GLY A 87 6.45 -6.88 -11.35
C GLY A 87 5.57 -7.43 -12.49
N PRO A 88 4.64 -8.36 -12.17
CA PRO A 88 3.77 -8.96 -13.18
C PRO A 88 2.99 -7.91 -13.98
N ASN A 89 2.74 -8.17 -15.26
CA ASN A 89 1.86 -7.31 -16.06
C ASN A 89 0.38 -7.54 -15.69
N TYR A 90 -0.52 -6.69 -16.22
CA TYR A 90 -1.97 -6.77 -16.00
C TYR A 90 -2.53 -8.19 -16.14
N GLY A 91 -2.19 -8.88 -17.25
CA GLY A 91 -2.74 -10.21 -17.53
C GLY A 91 -2.20 -11.27 -16.57
N GLU A 92 -0.96 -11.13 -16.12
CA GLU A 92 -0.36 -11.99 -15.11
C GLU A 92 -0.99 -11.76 -13.73
N TYR A 93 -1.14 -10.51 -13.31
CA TYR A 93 -1.83 -10.17 -12.06
C TYR A 93 -3.25 -10.73 -12.02
N ARG A 94 -4.01 -10.54 -13.11
CA ARG A 94 -5.37 -11.08 -13.21
C ARG A 94 -5.41 -12.61 -13.06
N ARG A 95 -4.51 -13.32 -13.73
CA ARG A 95 -4.40 -14.79 -13.61
C ARG A 95 -4.02 -15.21 -12.20
N LEU A 96 -3.09 -14.51 -11.56
CA LEU A 96 -2.67 -14.78 -10.18
C LEU A 96 -3.83 -14.60 -9.19
N ILE A 97 -4.58 -13.50 -9.30
CA ILE A 97 -5.73 -13.24 -8.41
C ILE A 97 -6.81 -14.31 -8.59
N LEU A 98 -7.17 -14.64 -9.83
CA LEU A 98 -8.17 -15.68 -10.11
C LEU A 98 -7.72 -17.07 -9.64
N ALA A 99 -6.44 -17.40 -9.81
CA ALA A 99 -5.88 -18.65 -9.30
C ALA A 99 -5.92 -18.71 -7.76
N ASN A 100 -5.57 -17.60 -7.09
CA ASN A 100 -5.63 -17.52 -5.63
C ASN A 100 -7.07 -17.63 -5.12
N LEU A 101 -8.02 -16.94 -5.76
CA LEU A 101 -9.44 -17.02 -5.42
C LEU A 101 -9.96 -18.45 -5.55
N LYS A 102 -9.63 -19.14 -6.65
CA LYS A 102 -9.96 -20.56 -6.84
C LYS A 102 -9.35 -21.41 -5.72
N SER A 103 -8.08 -21.20 -5.39
CA SER A 103 -7.39 -21.96 -4.34
C SER A 103 -8.06 -21.78 -2.97
N VAL A 104 -8.49 -20.56 -2.63
CA VAL A 104 -9.20 -20.28 -1.38
C VAL A 104 -10.57 -20.95 -1.34
N LEU A 105 -11.33 -20.88 -2.44
CA LEU A 105 -12.64 -21.55 -2.53
C LEU A 105 -12.51 -23.06 -2.40
N ASP A 106 -11.55 -23.66 -3.10
CA ASP A 106 -11.28 -25.11 -3.01
C ASP A 106 -10.88 -25.51 -1.59
N HIS A 107 -9.99 -24.73 -0.94
CA HIS A 107 -9.52 -25.00 0.42
C HIS A 107 -10.64 -24.91 1.47
N LEU A 108 -11.58 -23.98 1.28
CA LEU A 108 -12.75 -23.81 2.16
C LEU A 108 -13.93 -24.70 1.76
N GLU A 109 -13.77 -25.55 0.75
CA GLU A 109 -14.82 -26.41 0.19
C GLU A 109 -16.09 -25.64 -0.22
N LEU A 110 -15.90 -24.39 -0.68
CA LEU A 110 -16.98 -23.51 -1.10
C LEU A 110 -17.28 -23.69 -2.58
N SER A 111 -18.55 -23.90 -2.90
CA SER A 111 -19.04 -23.91 -4.27
C SER A 111 -19.70 -22.57 -4.58
N PRO A 112 -19.01 -21.64 -5.28
CA PRO A 112 -19.60 -20.35 -5.63
C PRO A 112 -20.81 -20.52 -6.54
N THR A 113 -21.81 -19.65 -6.38
CA THR A 113 -22.91 -19.56 -7.33
C THR A 113 -22.43 -18.97 -8.66
N PRO A 114 -23.15 -19.17 -9.78
CA PRO A 114 -22.82 -18.48 -11.03
C PRO A 114 -22.72 -16.94 -10.85
N SER A 115 -23.60 -16.36 -10.05
CA SER A 115 -23.61 -14.91 -9.76
C SER A 115 -22.34 -14.40 -9.07
N PHE A 116 -21.63 -15.25 -8.31
CA PHE A 116 -20.36 -14.88 -7.71
C PHE A 116 -19.32 -14.52 -8.78
N HIS A 117 -19.25 -15.30 -9.86
CA HIS A 117 -18.32 -15.02 -10.95
C HIS A 117 -18.71 -13.75 -11.71
N ASP A 118 -20.01 -13.50 -11.86
CA ASP A 118 -20.52 -12.26 -12.46
C ASP A 118 -20.17 -11.01 -11.63
N GLU A 119 -20.03 -11.14 -10.30
CA GLU A 119 -19.64 -10.05 -9.39
C GLU A 119 -18.12 -9.86 -9.29
N VAL A 120 -17.34 -10.94 -9.35
CA VAL A 120 -15.87 -10.89 -9.29
C VAL A 120 -15.29 -10.15 -10.49
N GLU A 121 -15.86 -10.36 -11.68
CA GLU A 121 -15.33 -9.79 -12.92
C GLU A 121 -15.30 -8.25 -12.94
N PRO A 122 -16.38 -7.53 -12.63
CA PRO A 122 -16.38 -6.07 -12.51
C PRO A 122 -15.41 -5.54 -11.45
N VAL A 123 -15.26 -6.24 -10.31
CA VAL A 123 -14.33 -5.83 -9.25
C VAL A 123 -12.89 -5.95 -9.74
N LEU A 124 -12.52 -7.08 -10.36
CA LEU A 124 -11.21 -7.27 -10.95
C LEU A 124 -10.93 -6.24 -12.05
N ASP A 125 -11.92 -5.94 -12.89
CA ASP A 125 -11.78 -4.94 -13.93
C ASP A 125 -11.51 -3.56 -13.34
N ALA A 126 -12.27 -3.14 -12.32
CA ALA A 126 -12.05 -1.86 -11.63
C ALA A 126 -10.69 -1.78 -10.94
N MET A 127 -10.27 -2.85 -10.25
CA MET A 127 -8.97 -2.90 -9.56
C MET A 127 -7.79 -2.77 -10.52
N LEU A 128 -7.88 -3.39 -11.71
CA LEU A 128 -6.76 -3.48 -12.64
C LEU A 128 -6.80 -2.38 -13.73
N ASN A 129 -7.99 -1.91 -14.13
CA ASN A 129 -8.19 -0.77 -15.04
C ASN A 129 -8.36 0.52 -14.24
N THR A 130 -7.29 0.92 -13.56
CA THR A 130 -7.29 1.98 -12.55
C THR A 130 -7.69 3.37 -13.05
N GLY A 131 -7.52 3.64 -14.35
CA GLY A 131 -7.83 4.92 -14.97
C GLY A 131 -7.24 6.12 -14.18
N PRO A 132 -8.05 7.14 -13.81
CA PRO A 132 -7.56 8.31 -13.09
C PRO A 132 -7.18 8.01 -11.63
N PHE A 133 -7.51 6.83 -11.09
CA PHE A 133 -7.19 6.42 -9.73
C PHE A 133 -5.87 5.65 -9.63
N LEU A 134 -5.07 5.61 -10.70
CA LEU A 134 -3.74 5.03 -10.66
C LEU A 134 -2.81 5.88 -9.76
N SER A 135 -2.46 5.34 -8.60
CA SER A 135 -1.58 6.01 -7.63
C SER A 135 -0.67 5.00 -6.93
N PHE A 136 0.38 5.48 -6.26
CA PHE A 136 1.21 4.61 -5.44
C PHE A 136 0.47 4.31 -4.14
N VAL A 137 0.14 3.03 -3.93
CA VAL A 137 -0.56 2.54 -2.75
C VAL A 137 0.39 1.74 -1.86
N HIS A 138 0.14 1.75 -0.55
CA HIS A 138 0.90 0.94 0.41
C HIS A 138 0.76 -0.56 0.17
N GLY A 139 -0.42 -1.00 -0.29
CA GLY A 139 -0.74 -2.41 -0.51
C GLY A 139 -1.18 -3.16 0.74
N ASP A 140 -0.74 -2.73 1.93
CA ASP A 140 -1.16 -3.32 3.21
C ASP A 140 -1.13 -2.30 4.38
N PRO A 141 -1.96 -1.23 4.36
CA PRO A 141 -1.87 -0.18 5.36
C PRO A 141 -2.65 -0.54 6.64
N CYS A 142 -2.37 -1.73 7.20
CA CYS A 142 -2.92 -2.16 8.49
C CYS A 142 -2.45 -1.25 9.63
N PRO A 143 -3.21 -1.15 10.75
CA PRO A 143 -2.89 -0.19 11.82
C PRO A 143 -1.49 -0.33 12.46
N ASP A 144 -0.93 -1.54 12.47
CA ASP A 144 0.43 -1.82 12.93
C ASP A 144 1.51 -1.21 12.02
N ASN A 145 1.23 -1.08 10.73
CA ASN A 145 2.08 -0.41 9.74
C ASN A 145 1.96 1.13 9.75
N VAL A 146 1.17 1.70 10.66
CA VAL A 146 0.94 3.15 10.78
C VAL A 146 1.53 3.66 12.08
N LEU A 147 2.64 4.39 11.98
CA LEU A 147 3.32 5.02 13.12
C LEU A 147 2.83 6.46 13.29
N ILE A 148 2.41 6.83 14.49
CA ILE A 148 1.92 8.15 14.87
C ILE A 148 2.89 8.74 15.89
N SER A 149 3.53 9.86 15.56
CA SER A 149 4.40 10.61 16.49
C SER A 149 4.05 12.10 16.51
N GLY A 150 4.75 12.87 17.35
CA GLY A 150 4.64 14.33 17.33
C GLY A 150 5.02 14.99 16.00
N SER A 151 5.74 14.27 15.13
CA SER A 151 6.11 14.72 13.77
C SER A 151 5.08 14.33 12.69
N GLY A 152 3.98 13.68 13.08
CA GLY A 152 2.93 13.20 12.20
C GLY A 152 3.00 11.69 11.95
N ILE A 153 2.28 11.27 10.91
CA ILE A 153 2.15 9.85 10.53
C ILE A 153 3.33 9.43 9.63
N ARG A 154 3.80 8.19 9.80
CA ARG A 154 4.70 7.48 8.88
C ARG A 154 4.15 6.08 8.64
N LEU A 155 4.15 5.66 7.38
CA LEU A 155 3.84 4.28 7.01
C LEU A 155 5.14 3.47 6.97
N ILE A 156 5.09 2.22 7.39
CA ILE A 156 6.20 1.27 7.32
C ILE A 156 5.74 0.00 6.61
N ASP A 157 6.70 -0.82 6.17
CA ASP A 157 6.42 -2.12 5.54
C ASP A 157 5.71 -2.05 4.17
N PHE A 158 6.39 -1.41 3.21
CA PHE A 158 5.91 -1.24 1.83
C PHE A 158 6.12 -2.48 0.94
N GLU A 159 6.20 -3.69 1.49
CA GLU A 159 6.52 -4.89 0.71
C GLU A 159 5.46 -5.22 -0.36
N ASN A 160 4.22 -4.81 -0.13
CA ASN A 160 3.09 -5.00 -1.05
C ASN A 160 2.78 -3.75 -1.90
N ALA A 161 3.62 -2.71 -1.81
CA ALA A 161 3.36 -1.42 -2.41
C ALA A 161 3.58 -1.38 -3.91
N GLY A 162 2.89 -0.45 -4.58
CA GLY A 162 3.04 -0.25 -6.02
C GLY A 162 1.96 0.66 -6.57
N PHE A 163 2.01 0.89 -7.88
CA PHE A 163 0.96 1.65 -8.57
C PHE A 163 -0.28 0.77 -8.79
N LYS A 164 -1.37 1.08 -8.08
CA LYS A 164 -2.65 0.35 -8.11
C LYS A 164 -3.83 1.31 -7.98
N HIS A 165 -5.04 0.79 -7.84
CA HIS A 165 -6.26 1.58 -7.65
C HIS A 165 -6.24 2.29 -6.29
N ALA A 166 -6.40 3.62 -6.25
CA ALA A 166 -6.28 4.42 -5.02
C ALA A 166 -7.39 4.16 -3.97
N LEU A 167 -8.49 3.54 -4.37
CA LEU A 167 -9.73 3.42 -3.57
C LEU A 167 -10.21 1.98 -3.39
N ILE A 168 -9.55 0.99 -4.01
CA ILE A 168 -9.96 -0.43 -4.03
C ILE A 168 -8.73 -1.28 -3.79
#